data_AF-A0A840E3H7-F1
#
_entry.id   AF-A0A840E3H7-F1
#
_cell.length_a   1.000
_cell.length_b   1.000
_cell.length_c   1.000
_cell.angle_alpha   90.00
_cell.angle_beta   90.00
_cell.angle_gamma   90.00
#
_symmetry.space_group_name_H-M   'P 1'
#
loop_
_entity.id
_entity.type
_entity.pdbx_description
1 polymer ?
#
loop_
_entity_poly.entity_id
_entity_poly.type
_entity_poly.pdbx_seq_one_letter_code
_entity_poly.pdbx_strand_id
1 'polypeptide(L)'
;MYSTKRFLLPYLLILPILMGWWSGLGAQHKTFNEAEKVVIDVSQPSSRLVNFRHAFRIDSVYGLQSGAYTTTIEGTSFLRVPVENIGQIIIYARLIGSADSSIFVDNPKLSGSITILPIVNGKEVEAARAVYQFSGADTYRQIYYISQTVDVDEVIVTFESTAGYFILSRAEIIPYTPYGIDNIRNQRQYDNQLSSKPERYRTLRGAYTEELKRIESYHKVLRELIGREESAGLARLKTQGYNPFGSVEFQQYFTQLLEKADATEKTELSQVRRDISQFNFEDIALTVDNLLLGGKFSTLIGLMGNAFAGGMSIADSRGRTQDIVELDGTHYFRDDRGSKIKLEAIDDEDVLRKVEELSLKNRQFQQYISILQQFMGQDLDLQNKINQDILVARTLMDELEKVQWQLLDDITDRPRKEFIVDNTINYTASYDAIVQEFPDLNAASLDFLDQQEVRMQTVRSELRDIRTKYQRLLGNLKTHYDNLYQDYPQDRLAAFQSLNQLPVSLGESWNENQRQIISRYKDSSLLNMLNSALSGQ
;
A
#
# COMPACT_ATOMS: atom_id res chain seq x y z
N MET A 1 37.37 -13.35 -37.77
CA MET A 1 38.61 -14.07 -38.16
C MET A 1 39.23 -13.29 -39.30
N TYR A 2 40.48 -12.84 -39.11
CA TYR A 2 41.39 -12.13 -40.03
C TYR A 2 40.91 -10.80 -40.67
N SER A 3 41.46 -9.64 -40.26
CA SER A 3 42.81 -9.10 -40.57
C SER A 3 42.72 -8.28 -41.87
N THR A 4 43.13 -7.01 -41.94
CA THR A 4 44.46 -6.42 -41.71
C THR A 4 44.26 -4.88 -41.59
N LYS A 5 44.82 -4.13 -40.61
CA LYS A 5 46.24 -3.68 -40.49
C LYS A 5 46.72 -3.00 -41.79
N ARG A 6 47.37 -1.83 -41.85
CA ARG A 6 48.21 -0.95 -41.01
C ARG A 6 48.31 0.38 -41.82
N PHE A 7 48.70 1.53 -41.29
CA PHE A 7 50.07 1.97 -40.98
C PHE A 7 49.94 3.34 -40.24
N LEU A 8 50.43 3.47 -39.00
CA LEU A 8 51.82 3.81 -38.62
C LEU A 8 52.20 5.25 -39.05
N LEU A 9 52.22 6.23 -38.14
CA LEU A 9 53.28 6.56 -37.14
C LEU A 9 54.09 7.79 -37.64
N PRO A 10 55.03 8.35 -36.85
CA PRO A 10 54.90 9.59 -36.09
C PRO A 10 55.95 10.64 -36.52
N TYR A 11 55.98 11.82 -35.90
CA TYR A 11 57.26 12.53 -35.76
C TYR A 11 57.39 13.16 -34.37
N LEU A 12 58.29 12.54 -33.62
CA LEU A 12 59.04 13.01 -32.47
C LEU A 12 60.14 13.97 -32.96
N LEU A 13 60.46 15.00 -32.16
CA LEU A 13 61.81 15.54 -31.85
C LEU A 13 61.60 16.87 -31.08
N ILE A 14 61.95 17.01 -29.78
CA ILE A 14 63.30 17.05 -29.17
C ILE A 14 64.07 18.27 -29.77
N LEU A 15 64.61 19.27 -29.03
CA LEU A 15 65.48 19.25 -27.84
C LEU A 15 65.47 20.65 -27.16
N PRO A 16 65.74 20.73 -25.84
CA PRO A 16 65.91 21.95 -25.04
C PRO A 16 67.39 22.42 -25.01
N ILE A 17 67.70 23.63 -24.55
CA ILE A 17 69.05 23.98 -24.03
C ILE A 17 69.08 25.30 -23.22
N LEU A 18 69.55 25.14 -21.98
CA LEU A 18 70.44 25.98 -21.12
C LEU A 18 70.13 27.44 -20.82
N MET A 19 69.85 27.75 -19.55
CA MET A 19 70.81 28.19 -18.50
C MET A 19 69.96 28.38 -17.23
N GLY A 20 70.26 27.86 -16.03
CA GLY A 20 71.54 27.76 -15.34
C GLY A 20 71.42 28.65 -14.09
N TRP A 21 71.26 28.04 -12.91
CA TRP A 21 72.05 28.25 -11.69
C TRP A 21 71.33 27.72 -10.44
N TRP A 22 72.11 27.01 -9.63
CA TRP A 22 71.82 26.57 -8.27
C TRP A 22 71.63 27.76 -7.31
N SER A 23 70.75 27.61 -6.32
CA SER A 23 71.13 27.47 -4.89
C SER A 23 69.95 27.74 -3.95
N GLY A 24 69.90 26.97 -2.85
CA GLY A 24 69.59 27.53 -1.53
C GLY A 24 68.13 27.74 -1.13
N LEU A 25 67.67 26.84 -0.25
CA LEU A 25 66.55 27.00 0.70
C LEU A 25 66.32 28.45 1.17
N GLY A 26 65.05 28.87 1.14
CA GLY A 26 64.57 30.07 1.80
C GLY A 26 63.06 30.21 1.61
N ALA A 27 62.30 29.92 2.66
CA ALA A 27 60.88 30.23 2.70
C ALA A 27 60.72 31.76 2.60
N GLN A 28 60.12 32.25 1.50
CA GLN A 28 59.38 33.51 1.49
C GLN A 28 58.56 33.65 0.21
N HIS A 29 57.25 33.72 0.43
CA HIS A 29 56.29 34.54 -0.31
C HIS A 29 56.27 34.36 -1.84
N LYS A 30 55.47 33.39 -2.28
CA LYS A 30 54.72 33.56 -3.53
C LYS A 30 53.24 33.50 -3.22
N THR A 31 52.65 34.68 -3.27
CA THR A 31 51.22 34.97 -3.47
C THR A 31 50.63 33.94 -4.41
N PHE A 32 49.67 33.17 -3.89
CA PHE A 32 49.00 32.12 -4.65
C PHE A 32 47.98 32.77 -5.60
N ASN A 33 47.90 32.16 -6.79
CA ASN A 33 47.31 32.68 -8.01
C ASN A 33 45.77 32.53 -8.01
N GLU A 34 45.04 33.64 -8.22
CA GLU A 34 43.57 33.73 -8.33
C GLU A 34 42.99 33.10 -9.62
N ALA A 35 43.80 32.39 -10.41
CA ALA A 35 43.41 31.92 -11.75
C ALA A 35 42.89 30.47 -11.84
N GLU A 36 42.88 29.67 -10.77
CA GLU A 36 42.31 28.31 -10.82
C GLU A 36 40.95 28.22 -10.12
N LYS A 37 39.91 28.51 -10.91
CA LYS A 37 38.49 28.22 -10.61
C LYS A 37 38.21 26.72 -10.79
N VAL A 38 37.63 26.07 -9.80
CA VAL A 38 37.06 24.72 -9.98
C VAL A 38 35.59 24.67 -9.52
N VAL A 39 34.75 24.62 -10.55
CA VAL A 39 33.36 24.14 -10.77
C VAL A 39 32.40 23.98 -9.58
N ILE A 40 31.33 24.80 -9.61
CA ILE A 40 29.99 24.53 -9.04
C ILE A 40 29.18 23.83 -10.16
N ASP A 41 28.81 22.56 -9.99
CA ASP A 41 27.95 21.85 -10.95
C ASP A 41 26.48 22.22 -10.70
N VAL A 42 26.10 23.30 -11.37
CA VAL A 42 24.75 23.66 -11.79
C VAL A 42 24.65 23.04 -13.18
N SER A 43 23.72 22.13 -13.50
CA SER A 43 23.73 21.49 -14.84
C SER A 43 23.27 22.40 -16.01
N GLN A 44 23.33 23.73 -15.80
CA GLN A 44 23.55 24.87 -16.72
C GLN A 44 22.32 25.37 -17.52
N PRO A 45 22.13 26.70 -17.77
CA PRO A 45 23.17 27.69 -18.15
C PRO A 45 23.21 29.02 -17.36
N SER A 46 24.34 29.72 -17.48
CA SER A 46 24.77 30.92 -16.73
C SER A 46 25.18 32.04 -17.68
N SER A 47 25.16 33.30 -17.23
CA SER A 47 26.05 34.31 -17.82
C SER A 47 26.67 35.29 -16.79
N ARG A 48 27.14 34.77 -15.63
CA ARG A 48 27.82 35.51 -14.52
C ARG A 48 26.99 36.63 -13.83
N LEU A 49 27.25 37.02 -12.58
CA LEU A 49 28.44 36.84 -11.72
C LEU A 49 28.05 36.43 -10.27
N VAL A 50 28.73 35.40 -9.73
CA VAL A 50 28.57 34.85 -8.37
C VAL A 50 29.61 35.49 -7.42
N ASN A 51 29.30 35.73 -6.13
CA ASN A 51 30.37 36.02 -5.16
C ASN A 51 30.14 35.44 -3.77
N PHE A 52 30.86 34.35 -3.48
CA PHE A 52 31.20 33.90 -2.12
C PHE A 52 32.61 34.45 -1.82
N ARG A 53 32.77 35.41 -0.90
CA ARG A 53 34.12 35.79 -0.43
C ARG A 53 34.55 34.70 0.56
N HIS A 54 35.64 34.00 0.29
CA HIS A 54 35.97 32.72 0.95
C HIS A 54 36.42 32.88 2.41
N ALA A 55 35.95 32.00 3.29
CA ALA A 55 36.64 31.71 4.54
C ALA A 55 37.63 30.56 4.33
N PHE A 56 37.19 29.34 3.95
CA PHE A 56 38.09 28.18 3.80
C PHE A 56 37.49 27.13 2.86
N ARG A 57 38.34 26.42 2.09
CA ARG A 57 38.00 25.09 1.55
C ARG A 57 38.24 24.09 2.67
N ILE A 58 37.21 23.33 3.04
CA ILE A 58 37.31 22.24 4.00
C ILE A 58 37.19 20.93 3.23
N ASP A 59 38.24 20.11 3.28
CA ASP A 59 38.29 18.83 2.54
C ASP A 59 37.53 17.70 3.27
N SER A 60 37.19 17.89 4.54
CA SER A 60 36.37 16.96 5.32
C SER A 60 35.76 17.63 6.56
N VAL A 61 34.47 17.38 6.80
CA VAL A 61 33.80 17.71 8.08
C VAL A 61 33.29 16.39 8.67
N TYR A 62 33.57 16.16 9.95
CA TYR A 62 33.11 14.95 10.63
C TYR A 62 31.58 14.88 10.63
N GLY A 63 31.02 13.81 10.05
CA GLY A 63 29.58 13.59 9.88
C GLY A 63 29.01 13.91 8.48
N LEU A 64 29.81 14.47 7.56
CA LEU A 64 29.48 14.57 6.13
C LEU A 64 30.34 13.60 5.30
N GLN A 65 29.95 13.33 4.07
CA GLN A 65 30.77 12.51 3.15
C GLN A 65 32.13 13.18 2.90
N SER A 66 33.20 12.42 2.66
CA SER A 66 34.51 13.03 2.36
C SER A 66 34.46 13.74 1.00
N GLY A 67 34.87 15.01 0.96
CA GLY A 67 34.79 15.85 -0.23
C GLY A 67 35.05 17.33 0.08
N ALA A 68 35.33 18.13 -0.95
CA ALA A 68 35.50 19.57 -0.81
C ALA A 68 34.15 20.28 -0.77
N TYR A 69 33.93 21.11 0.26
CA TYR A 69 32.67 21.85 0.45
C TYR A 69 32.81 23.35 0.18
N THR A 70 31.73 23.98 -0.29
CA THR A 70 31.65 25.44 -0.46
C THR A 70 31.13 26.08 0.82
N THR A 71 31.77 27.18 1.25
CA THR A 71 31.40 27.91 2.47
C THR A 71 31.11 29.37 2.17
N THR A 72 30.21 29.98 2.96
CA THR A 72 30.04 31.43 3.00
C THR A 72 31.09 32.06 3.91
N ILE A 73 31.18 33.39 3.93
CA ILE A 73 31.78 34.10 5.07
C ILE A 73 30.75 34.31 6.17
N GLU A 74 31.24 34.59 7.36
CA GLU A 74 30.46 35.22 8.41
C GLU A 74 29.99 36.63 7.96
N GLY A 75 28.74 36.98 8.27
CA GLY A 75 28.06 38.16 7.73
C GLY A 75 27.15 37.77 6.55
N THR A 76 27.11 38.60 5.51
CA THR A 76 26.19 38.42 4.38
C THR A 76 26.91 37.94 3.12
N SER A 77 26.41 36.87 2.50
CA SER A 77 26.87 36.33 1.21
C SER A 77 25.68 36.18 0.24
N PHE A 78 25.93 36.28 -1.06
CA PHE A 78 24.87 36.25 -2.08
C PHE A 78 25.19 35.25 -3.20
N LEU A 79 24.20 34.43 -3.55
CA LEU A 79 24.18 33.60 -4.74
C LEU A 79 23.10 34.15 -5.68
N ARG A 80 23.52 34.73 -6.80
CA ARG A 80 22.63 35.27 -7.84
C ARG A 80 22.73 34.41 -9.08
N VAL A 81 21.60 33.88 -9.54
CA VAL A 81 21.57 32.94 -10.66
C VAL A 81 20.55 33.37 -11.72
N PRO A 82 21.02 33.88 -12.88
CA PRO A 82 20.16 34.19 -14.01
C PRO A 82 19.89 32.91 -14.83
N VAL A 83 18.64 32.45 -14.83
CA VAL A 83 18.13 31.29 -15.57
C VAL A 83 16.70 31.59 -15.95
N GLU A 84 16.32 31.31 -17.19
CA GLU A 84 14.93 31.50 -17.62
C GLU A 84 13.97 30.53 -16.92
N ASN A 85 12.84 31.05 -16.44
CA ASN A 85 11.73 30.28 -15.89
C ASN A 85 12.08 29.41 -14.67
N ILE A 86 12.77 29.97 -13.68
CA ILE A 86 13.13 29.24 -12.44
C ILE A 86 11.86 28.70 -11.75
N GLY A 87 11.78 27.38 -11.58
CA GLY A 87 10.64 26.70 -10.98
C GLY A 87 10.89 26.15 -9.58
N GLN A 88 12.08 25.63 -9.33
CA GLN A 88 12.44 25.06 -8.03
C GLN A 88 13.88 25.41 -7.63
N ILE A 89 14.09 25.60 -6.33
CA ILE A 89 15.40 25.84 -5.73
C ILE A 89 15.56 24.88 -4.55
N ILE A 90 16.67 24.14 -4.53
CA ILE A 90 16.99 23.17 -3.49
C ILE A 90 18.32 23.56 -2.86
N ILE A 91 18.36 23.76 -1.55
CA ILE A 91 19.58 24.15 -0.82
C ILE A 91 19.76 23.27 0.41
N TYR A 92 20.94 22.67 0.52
CA TYR A 92 21.37 21.92 1.69
C TYR A 92 22.45 22.73 2.41
N ALA A 93 22.07 23.35 3.53
CA ALA A 93 22.93 24.29 4.24
C ALA A 93 23.08 23.92 5.71
N ARG A 94 24.29 24.09 6.25
CA ARG A 94 24.56 24.02 7.68
C ARG A 94 25.29 25.28 8.16
N LEU A 95 24.81 25.92 9.22
CA LEU A 95 25.51 26.97 9.94
C LEU A 95 26.51 26.37 10.92
N ILE A 96 27.78 26.76 10.83
CA ILE A 96 28.88 26.24 11.65
C ILE A 96 29.69 27.42 12.23
N GLY A 97 30.15 27.32 13.47
CA GLY A 97 31.01 28.32 14.08
C GLY A 97 32.44 28.29 13.52
N SER A 98 33.14 29.42 13.60
CA SER A 98 34.47 29.60 12.99
C SER A 98 35.57 28.67 13.52
N ALA A 99 35.34 27.96 14.64
CA ALA A 99 36.27 27.01 15.27
C ALA A 99 35.74 25.56 15.33
N ASP A 100 34.55 25.29 14.80
CA ASP A 100 33.89 23.98 14.92
C ASP A 100 34.34 23.05 13.78
N SER A 101 34.65 21.78 14.09
CA SER A 101 35.10 20.76 13.13
C SER A 101 34.11 19.60 12.94
N SER A 102 32.93 19.68 13.58
CA SER A 102 31.93 18.61 13.64
C SER A 102 30.52 19.15 13.43
N ILE A 103 29.67 18.37 12.73
CA ILE A 103 28.25 18.68 12.54
C ILE A 103 27.36 18.28 13.73
N PHE A 104 27.92 17.89 14.88
CA PHE A 104 27.14 17.41 16.04
C PHE A 104 27.16 18.37 17.23
N VAL A 105 27.77 19.55 17.08
CA VAL A 105 27.85 20.54 18.14
C VAL A 105 26.74 21.57 17.94
N ASP A 106 25.74 21.52 18.81
CA ASP A 106 24.73 22.57 18.91
C ASP A 106 25.31 23.75 19.68
N ASN A 107 25.40 24.91 19.02
CA ASN A 107 25.97 26.11 19.62
C ASN A 107 24.88 27.19 19.72
N PRO A 108 24.34 27.46 20.93
CA PRO A 108 23.23 28.39 21.13
C PRO A 108 23.55 29.85 20.79
N LYS A 109 24.82 30.18 20.46
CA LYS A 109 25.25 31.51 20.04
C LYS A 109 25.23 31.71 18.52
N LEU A 110 25.02 30.65 17.73
CA LEU A 110 24.95 30.73 16.28
C LEU A 110 23.54 31.12 15.84
N SER A 111 23.46 32.10 14.96
CA SER A 111 22.21 32.48 14.29
C SER A 111 22.47 32.95 12.87
N GLY A 112 21.51 32.74 12.00
CA GLY A 112 21.59 33.15 10.61
C GLY A 112 20.28 32.96 9.86
N SER A 113 20.23 33.40 8.62
CA SER A 113 19.10 33.21 7.73
C SER A 113 19.54 32.91 6.30
N ILE A 114 18.70 32.18 5.59
CA ILE A 114 18.78 32.05 4.13
C ILE A 114 17.52 32.65 3.57
N THR A 115 17.65 33.68 2.74
CA THR A 115 16.53 34.32 2.04
C THR A 115 16.60 33.99 0.56
N ILE A 116 15.48 33.58 -0.04
CA ILE A 116 15.33 33.37 -1.48
C ILE A 116 14.38 34.45 -2.01
N LEU A 117 14.84 35.21 -3.01
CA LEU A 117 14.10 36.32 -3.61
C LEU A 117 14.07 36.19 -5.15
N PRO A 118 12.91 35.85 -5.74
CA PRO A 118 12.75 35.80 -7.19
C PRO A 118 12.77 37.19 -7.82
N ILE A 119 13.29 37.27 -9.04
CA ILE A 119 13.27 38.45 -9.90
C ILE A 119 12.59 38.10 -11.22
N VAL A 120 11.77 39.02 -11.71
CA VAL A 120 11.06 38.92 -13.00
C VAL A 120 11.29 40.22 -13.76
N ASN A 121 11.87 40.14 -14.96
CA ASN A 121 12.16 41.30 -15.81
C ASN A 121 12.95 42.39 -15.05
N GLY A 122 13.92 41.97 -14.24
CA GLY A 122 14.75 42.87 -13.43
C GLY A 122 14.04 43.53 -12.22
N LYS A 123 12.83 43.10 -11.85
CA LYS A 123 12.11 43.55 -10.65
C LYS A 123 12.01 42.44 -9.61
N GLU A 124 12.30 42.78 -8.36
CA GLU A 124 12.14 41.87 -7.22
C GLU A 124 10.66 41.58 -6.96
N VAL A 125 10.33 40.30 -6.73
CA VAL A 125 8.97 39.84 -6.43
C VAL A 125 8.84 39.61 -4.93
N GLU A 126 8.69 40.68 -4.16
CA GLU A 126 8.61 40.63 -2.69
C GLU A 126 7.51 39.70 -2.16
N ALA A 127 6.37 39.63 -2.84
CA ALA A 127 5.28 38.72 -2.45
C ALA A 127 5.67 37.22 -2.51
N ALA A 128 6.76 36.87 -3.20
CA ALA A 128 7.27 35.51 -3.36
C ALA A 128 8.57 35.27 -2.57
N ARG A 129 9.00 36.23 -1.74
CA ARG A 129 10.19 36.13 -0.88
C ARG A 129 10.01 35.04 0.19
N ALA A 130 10.99 34.18 0.35
CA ALA A 130 11.02 33.16 1.40
C ALA A 130 12.24 33.35 2.30
N VAL A 131 12.04 33.29 3.63
CA VAL A 131 13.10 33.46 4.62
C VAL A 131 13.14 32.24 5.54
N TYR A 132 14.32 31.61 5.65
CA TYR A 132 14.55 30.44 6.47
C TYR A 132 15.55 30.79 7.58
N GLN A 133 15.07 30.78 8.83
CA GLN A 133 15.88 31.14 10.00
C GLN A 133 16.65 29.94 10.54
N PHE A 134 17.86 30.18 11.05
CA PHE A 134 18.75 29.22 11.70
C PHE A 134 19.11 29.79 13.08
N SER A 135 18.94 28.99 14.13
CA SER A 135 19.28 29.38 15.50
C SER A 135 19.38 28.16 16.41
N GLY A 136 20.30 28.17 17.37
CA GLY A 136 20.34 27.14 18.42
C GLY A 136 20.64 25.73 17.89
N ALA A 137 19.74 24.77 18.13
CA ALA A 137 19.88 23.37 17.67
C ALA A 137 19.62 23.18 16.16
N ASP A 138 18.95 24.13 15.52
CA ASP A 138 18.59 24.07 14.09
C ASP A 138 19.72 24.63 13.21
N THR A 139 20.90 24.03 13.31
CA THR A 139 22.06 24.45 12.52
C THR A 139 22.07 23.87 11.12
N TYR A 140 21.30 22.82 10.80
CA TYR A 140 21.20 22.22 9.46
C TYR A 140 19.78 22.27 8.90
N ARG A 141 19.63 22.64 7.63
CA ARG A 141 18.34 22.60 6.92
C ARG A 141 18.48 22.16 5.47
N GLN A 142 17.45 21.46 5.01
CA GLN A 142 17.18 21.21 3.60
C GLN A 142 16.03 22.12 3.20
N ILE A 143 16.29 23.04 2.29
CA ILE A 143 15.34 24.03 1.81
C ILE A 143 14.87 23.58 0.43
N TYR A 144 13.56 23.41 0.27
CA TYR A 144 12.91 23.18 -1.01
C TYR A 144 11.94 24.35 -1.26
N TYR A 145 12.27 25.20 -2.22
CA TYR A 145 11.46 26.34 -2.62
C TYR A 145 10.89 26.07 -4.01
N ILE A 146 9.57 26.23 -4.18
CA ILE A 146 8.87 26.06 -5.46
C ILE A 146 8.24 27.40 -5.82
N SER A 147 8.64 27.98 -6.95
CA SER A 147 8.15 29.28 -7.42
C SER A 147 6.75 29.13 -8.03
N GLN A 148 5.74 29.81 -7.50
CA GLN A 148 4.42 29.94 -8.16
C GLN A 148 4.38 31.15 -9.13
N THR A 149 5.56 31.68 -9.48
CA THR A 149 5.73 32.85 -10.35
C THR A 149 6.30 32.43 -11.70
N VAL A 150 5.60 32.81 -12.78
CA VAL A 150 6.05 32.63 -14.17
C VAL A 150 7.11 33.65 -14.54
N ASP A 151 7.94 33.31 -15.52
CA ASP A 151 8.93 34.19 -16.10
C ASP A 151 9.96 34.72 -15.10
N VAL A 152 10.20 33.98 -14.00
CA VAL A 152 11.32 34.24 -13.09
C VAL A 152 12.60 34.00 -13.87
N ASP A 153 13.26 35.09 -14.26
CA ASP A 153 14.47 35.11 -15.08
C ASP A 153 15.74 35.13 -14.23
N GLU A 154 15.60 35.34 -12.92
CA GLU A 154 16.70 35.35 -11.98
C GLU A 154 16.23 35.09 -10.55
N VAL A 155 17.11 34.52 -9.72
CA VAL A 155 16.91 34.45 -8.27
C VAL A 155 18.14 34.94 -7.51
N ILE A 156 17.90 35.65 -6.41
CA ILE A 156 18.90 36.01 -5.42
C ILE A 156 18.67 35.16 -4.18
N VAL A 157 19.70 34.43 -3.77
CA VAL A 157 19.75 33.73 -2.48
C VAL A 157 20.75 34.44 -1.58
N THR A 158 20.27 35.00 -0.48
CA THR A 158 21.07 35.73 0.51
C THR A 158 21.29 34.85 1.73
N PHE A 159 22.55 34.66 2.11
CA PHE A 159 22.97 33.93 3.31
C PHE A 159 23.47 34.95 4.32
N GLU A 160 22.84 35.02 5.50
CA GLU A 160 23.24 35.92 6.59
C GLU A 160 23.59 35.11 7.81
N SER A 161 24.75 35.31 8.42
CA SER A 161 25.14 34.61 9.64
C SER A 161 25.86 35.52 10.63
N THR A 162 25.70 35.23 11.91
CA THR A 162 26.40 35.87 13.03
C THR A 162 27.21 34.83 13.79
N ALA A 163 28.48 35.09 14.08
CA ALA A 163 29.41 34.21 14.80
C ALA A 163 29.70 32.86 14.12
N GLY A 164 29.46 32.74 12.81
CA GLY A 164 29.69 31.52 12.04
C GLY A 164 29.43 31.71 10.55
N TYR A 165 29.53 30.63 9.77
CA TYR A 165 29.33 30.62 8.32
C TYR A 165 28.49 29.42 7.87
N PHE A 166 27.87 29.51 6.69
CA PHE A 166 27.14 28.39 6.11
C PHE A 166 28.06 27.50 5.28
N ILE A 167 27.97 26.19 5.49
CA ILE A 167 28.46 25.16 4.57
C ILE A 167 27.31 24.75 3.67
N LEU A 168 27.55 24.79 2.36
CA LEU A 168 26.61 24.32 1.34
C LEU A 168 27.10 22.98 0.81
N SER A 169 26.35 21.91 1.11
CA SER A 169 26.66 20.59 0.57
C SER A 169 26.08 20.39 -0.83
N ARG A 170 24.98 21.09 -1.15
CA ARG A 170 24.34 21.07 -2.46
C ARG A 170 23.43 22.28 -2.63
N ALA A 171 23.43 22.86 -3.83
CA ALA A 171 22.51 23.92 -4.23
C ALA A 171 22.10 23.70 -5.69
N GLU A 172 20.81 23.57 -5.94
CA GLU A 172 20.25 23.31 -7.27
C GLU A 172 19.17 24.33 -7.60
N ILE A 173 19.16 24.78 -8.86
CA ILE A 173 18.16 25.68 -9.39
C ILE A 173 17.64 25.02 -10.66
N ILE A 174 16.35 24.73 -10.65
CA ILE A 174 15.70 23.89 -11.64
C ILE A 174 14.66 24.76 -12.34
N PRO A 175 14.80 25.03 -13.66
CA PRO A 175 13.78 25.73 -14.42
C PRO A 175 12.54 24.85 -14.60
N TYR A 176 11.38 25.49 -14.77
CA TYR A 176 10.19 24.81 -15.23
C TYR A 176 10.41 24.24 -16.63
N THR A 177 9.81 23.07 -16.89
CA THR A 177 9.66 22.57 -18.25
C THR A 177 8.71 23.48 -19.04
N PRO A 178 8.76 23.49 -20.38
CA PRO A 178 7.78 24.23 -21.21
C PRO A 178 6.32 23.92 -20.81
N TYR A 179 6.02 22.64 -20.57
CA TYR A 179 4.73 22.20 -20.06
C TYR A 179 4.38 22.79 -18.67
N GLY A 180 5.35 22.86 -17.76
CA GLY A 180 5.17 23.49 -16.45
C GLY A 180 4.86 24.99 -16.55
N ILE A 181 5.52 25.70 -17.47
CA ILE A 181 5.30 27.13 -17.73
C ILE A 181 3.87 27.35 -18.24
N ASP A 182 3.46 26.58 -19.25
CA ASP A 182 2.12 26.69 -19.84
C ASP A 182 1.03 26.39 -18.80
N ASN A 183 1.23 25.39 -17.94
CA ASN A 183 0.29 25.11 -16.85
C ASN A 183 0.14 26.27 -15.87
N ILE A 184 1.23 26.91 -15.43
CA ILE A 184 1.14 28.03 -14.49
C ILE A 184 0.55 29.28 -15.18
N ARG A 185 0.86 29.51 -16.46
CA ARG A 185 0.25 30.59 -17.24
C ARG A 185 -1.25 30.38 -17.41
N ASN A 186 -1.66 29.19 -17.81
CA ASN A 186 -3.07 28.82 -17.95
C ASN A 186 -3.79 28.94 -16.60
N GLN A 187 -3.19 28.45 -15.50
CA GLN A 187 -3.74 28.59 -14.16
C GLN A 187 -3.89 30.05 -13.74
N ARG A 188 -2.87 30.90 -13.97
CA ARG A 188 -2.95 32.34 -13.65
C ARG A 188 -3.97 33.08 -14.51
N GLN A 189 -4.01 32.80 -15.81
CA GLN A 189 -5.01 33.40 -16.70
C GLN A 189 -6.41 33.01 -16.24
N TYR A 190 -6.59 31.74 -15.90
CA TYR A 190 -7.81 31.21 -15.34
C TYR A 190 -8.19 31.87 -14.00
N ASP A 191 -7.27 31.98 -13.05
CA ASP A 191 -7.51 32.60 -11.74
C ASP A 191 -7.84 34.10 -11.88
N ASN A 192 -7.18 34.80 -12.81
CA ASN A 192 -7.48 36.19 -13.14
C ASN A 192 -8.87 36.34 -13.79
N GLN A 193 -9.22 35.46 -14.73
CA GLN A 193 -10.55 35.42 -15.33
C GLN A 193 -11.62 35.12 -14.27
N LEU A 194 -11.37 34.17 -13.39
CA LEU A 194 -12.30 33.77 -12.35
C LEU A 194 -12.51 34.88 -11.31
N SER A 195 -11.42 35.48 -10.81
CA SER A 195 -11.47 36.57 -9.82
C SER A 195 -12.19 37.81 -10.35
N SER A 196 -12.20 38.03 -11.67
CA SER A 196 -13.00 39.09 -12.31
C SER A 196 -14.52 38.82 -12.33
N LYS A 197 -14.97 37.59 -12.00
CA LYS A 197 -16.39 37.24 -11.95
C LYS A 197 -17.04 37.58 -10.59
N PRO A 198 -18.35 37.87 -10.57
CA PRO A 198 -19.12 38.05 -9.33
C PRO A 198 -18.95 36.90 -8.34
N GLU A 199 -19.02 37.23 -7.05
CA GLU A 199 -18.87 36.24 -5.97
C GLU A 199 -19.85 35.08 -6.10
N ARG A 200 -21.14 35.36 -6.38
CA ARG A 200 -22.19 34.35 -6.55
C ARG A 200 -21.81 33.26 -7.57
N TYR A 201 -21.25 33.68 -8.71
CA TYR A 201 -20.76 32.76 -9.75
C TYR A 201 -19.61 31.88 -9.26
N ARG A 202 -18.62 32.50 -8.63
CA ARG A 202 -17.45 31.80 -8.08
C ARG A 202 -17.87 30.79 -7.03
N THR A 203 -18.77 31.17 -6.13
CA THR A 203 -19.31 30.29 -5.08
C THR A 203 -20.04 29.09 -5.67
N LEU A 204 -20.94 29.32 -6.64
CA LEU A 204 -21.73 28.25 -7.23
C LEU A 204 -20.84 27.25 -7.98
N ARG A 205 -19.97 27.74 -8.86
CA ARG A 205 -19.02 26.90 -9.60
C ARG A 205 -18.05 26.14 -8.68
N GLY A 206 -17.59 26.80 -7.62
CA GLY A 206 -16.80 26.17 -6.56
C GLY A 206 -17.56 25.01 -5.92
N ALA A 207 -18.84 25.20 -5.59
CA ALA A 207 -19.69 24.15 -5.04
C ALA A 207 -19.83 22.94 -5.99
N TYR A 208 -20.03 23.16 -7.30
CA TYR A 208 -20.04 22.07 -8.29
C TYR A 208 -18.74 21.25 -8.27
N THR A 209 -17.60 21.94 -8.20
CA THR A 209 -16.28 21.29 -8.14
C THR A 209 -16.10 20.50 -6.83
N GLU A 210 -16.53 21.06 -5.70
CA GLU A 210 -16.47 20.41 -4.39
C GLU A 210 -17.35 19.15 -4.32
N GLU A 211 -18.57 19.20 -4.83
CA GLU A 211 -19.46 18.04 -4.82
C GLU A 211 -18.96 16.94 -5.77
N LEU A 212 -18.40 17.28 -6.95
CA LEU A 212 -17.72 16.29 -7.79
C LEU A 212 -16.54 15.61 -7.06
N LYS A 213 -15.73 16.36 -6.31
CA LYS A 213 -14.64 15.79 -5.50
C LYS A 213 -15.13 14.80 -4.45
N ARG A 214 -16.28 15.08 -3.85
CA ARG A 214 -16.91 14.14 -2.90
C ARG A 214 -17.40 12.87 -3.60
N ILE A 215 -18.05 13.03 -4.76
CA ILE A 215 -18.52 11.91 -5.57
C ILE A 215 -17.33 11.03 -5.99
N GLU A 216 -16.24 11.63 -6.49
CA GLU A 216 -15.01 10.94 -6.86
C GLU A 216 -14.44 10.12 -5.70
N SER A 217 -14.34 10.74 -4.52
CA SER A 217 -13.84 10.06 -3.32
C SER A 217 -14.69 8.83 -2.96
N TYR A 218 -16.03 8.96 -3.00
CA TYR A 218 -16.93 7.84 -2.72
C TYR A 218 -16.84 6.75 -3.80
N HIS A 219 -16.80 7.12 -5.08
CA HIS A 219 -16.63 6.18 -6.19
C HIS A 219 -15.33 5.38 -6.08
N LYS A 220 -14.23 6.04 -5.71
CA LYS A 220 -12.93 5.38 -5.54
C LYS A 220 -12.99 4.29 -4.47
N VAL A 221 -13.55 4.60 -3.30
CA VAL A 221 -13.69 3.63 -2.20
C VAL A 221 -14.63 2.49 -2.59
N LEU A 222 -15.80 2.79 -3.17
CA LEU A 222 -16.75 1.76 -3.58
C LEU A 222 -16.18 0.82 -4.65
N ARG A 223 -15.41 1.36 -5.62
CA ARG A 223 -14.77 0.56 -6.66
C ARG A 223 -13.77 -0.43 -6.08
N GLU A 224 -12.94 0.02 -5.15
CA GLU A 224 -11.96 -0.83 -4.46
C GLU A 224 -12.68 -1.98 -3.71
N LEU A 225 -13.76 -1.66 -2.99
CA LEU A 225 -14.58 -2.66 -2.29
C LEU A 225 -15.20 -3.69 -3.25
N ILE A 226 -15.66 -3.25 -4.42
CA ILE A 226 -16.24 -4.14 -5.44
C ILE A 226 -15.17 -5.00 -6.13
N GLY A 227 -13.96 -4.47 -6.32
CA GLY A 227 -12.84 -5.15 -6.98
C GLY A 227 -12.28 -6.33 -6.18
N ARG A 228 -12.37 -6.29 -4.83
CA ARG A 228 -12.11 -7.42 -3.91
C ARG A 228 -10.72 -8.05 -3.93
N GLU A 229 -9.74 -7.51 -4.64
CA GLU A 229 -8.44 -8.18 -4.87
C GLU A 229 -7.75 -8.61 -3.57
N GLU A 230 -7.71 -7.75 -2.54
CA GLU A 230 -7.05 -8.09 -1.28
C GLU A 230 -7.90 -9.02 -0.40
N SER A 231 -9.23 -8.89 -0.46
CA SER A 231 -10.15 -9.80 0.24
C SER A 231 -10.06 -11.25 -0.29
N ALA A 232 -9.76 -11.42 -1.58
CA ALA A 232 -9.50 -12.72 -2.20
C ALA A 232 -8.31 -13.44 -1.57
N GLY A 233 -7.23 -12.71 -1.26
CA GLY A 233 -6.05 -13.25 -0.60
C GLY A 233 -6.36 -13.79 0.81
N LEU A 234 -7.15 -13.05 1.59
CA LEU A 234 -7.59 -13.46 2.93
C LEU A 234 -8.57 -14.64 2.89
N ALA A 235 -9.50 -14.64 1.93
CA ALA A 235 -10.43 -15.74 1.69
C ALA A 235 -9.69 -17.06 1.40
N ARG A 236 -8.65 -17.03 0.55
CA ARG A 236 -7.84 -18.22 0.23
C ARG A 236 -7.10 -18.79 1.44
N LEU A 237 -6.56 -17.93 2.31
CA LEU A 237 -5.91 -18.38 3.55
C LEU A 237 -6.89 -19.11 4.48
N LYS A 238 -8.14 -18.62 4.57
CA LYS A 238 -9.21 -19.32 5.29
C LYS A 238 -9.57 -20.66 4.65
N THR A 239 -9.72 -20.70 3.32
CA THR A 239 -9.98 -21.96 2.59
C THR A 239 -8.94 -23.03 2.94
N GLN A 240 -7.66 -22.63 2.94
CA GLN A 240 -6.56 -23.53 3.26
C GLN A 240 -6.63 -24.01 4.72
N GLY A 241 -6.99 -23.13 5.66
CA GLY A 241 -7.17 -23.49 7.07
C GLY A 241 -8.30 -24.50 7.31
N TYR A 242 -9.36 -24.45 6.49
CA TYR A 242 -10.50 -25.38 6.59
C TYR A 242 -10.32 -26.71 5.87
N ASN A 243 -9.30 -26.84 5.01
CA ASN A 243 -9.08 -28.09 4.29
C ASN A 243 -8.32 -29.09 5.18
N PRO A 244 -8.98 -30.13 5.74
CA PRO A 244 -8.30 -31.11 6.58
C PRO A 244 -7.24 -31.88 5.79
N PHE A 245 -7.42 -32.02 4.46
CA PHE A 245 -6.45 -32.67 3.59
C PHE A 245 -5.22 -31.80 3.29
N GLY A 246 -5.12 -30.58 3.81
CA GLY A 246 -3.89 -29.79 3.80
C GLY A 246 -2.83 -30.31 4.78
N SER A 247 -3.24 -31.06 5.82
CA SER A 247 -2.34 -31.65 6.81
C SER A 247 -1.86 -33.04 6.40
N VAL A 248 -0.56 -33.29 6.56
CA VAL A 248 0.05 -34.61 6.33
C VAL A 248 -0.51 -35.64 7.31
N GLU A 249 -0.72 -35.24 8.56
CA GLU A 249 -1.25 -36.10 9.63
C GLU A 249 -2.66 -36.57 9.35
N PHE A 250 -3.54 -35.67 8.90
CA PHE A 250 -4.90 -36.05 8.51
C PHE A 250 -4.89 -36.92 7.26
N GLN A 251 -4.03 -36.65 6.27
CA GLN A 251 -3.89 -37.52 5.09
C GLN A 251 -3.43 -38.94 5.45
N GLN A 252 -2.50 -39.09 6.40
CA GLN A 252 -2.06 -40.39 6.90
C GLN A 252 -3.21 -41.13 7.58
N TYR A 253 -3.97 -40.45 8.45
CA TYR A 253 -5.16 -41.01 9.07
C TYR A 253 -6.22 -41.43 8.03
N PHE A 254 -6.47 -40.58 7.03
CA PHE A 254 -7.42 -40.84 5.96
C PHE A 254 -7.00 -42.02 5.07
N THR A 255 -5.70 -42.24 4.88
CA THR A 255 -5.19 -43.41 4.16
C THR A 255 -5.48 -44.71 4.92
N GLN A 256 -5.30 -44.70 6.25
CA GLN A 256 -5.67 -45.83 7.10
C GLN A 256 -7.18 -46.09 7.09
N LEU A 257 -7.99 -45.03 7.01
CA LEU A 257 -9.44 -45.14 6.85
C LEU A 257 -9.79 -45.80 5.52
N LEU A 258 -9.17 -45.36 4.42
CA LEU A 258 -9.38 -45.94 3.10
C LEU A 258 -8.98 -47.41 3.07
N GLU A 259 -7.90 -47.84 3.72
CA GLU A 259 -7.50 -49.26 3.74
C GLU A 259 -8.59 -50.16 4.32
N LYS A 260 -9.36 -49.65 5.30
CA LYS A 260 -10.41 -50.37 6.02
C LYS A 260 -11.79 -50.31 5.38
N ALA A 261 -12.04 -49.28 4.57
CA ALA A 261 -13.32 -49.06 3.90
C ALA A 261 -13.57 -50.11 2.79
N ASP A 262 -14.85 -50.42 2.55
CA ASP A 262 -15.24 -51.25 1.42
C ASP A 262 -15.10 -50.51 0.06
N ALA A 263 -15.35 -51.19 -1.06
CA ALA A 263 -15.17 -50.60 -2.39
C ALA A 263 -16.12 -49.40 -2.66
N THR A 264 -17.33 -49.43 -2.10
CA THR A 264 -18.33 -48.37 -2.24
C THR A 264 -17.92 -47.16 -1.40
N GLU A 265 -17.59 -47.40 -0.13
CA GLU A 265 -17.13 -46.38 0.81
C GLU A 265 -15.83 -45.72 0.34
N LYS A 266 -14.88 -46.48 -0.22
CA LYS A 266 -13.64 -45.94 -0.84
C LYS A 266 -13.94 -44.94 -1.95
N THR A 267 -14.94 -45.24 -2.78
CA THR A 267 -15.33 -44.37 -3.89
C THR A 267 -15.94 -43.07 -3.34
N GLU A 268 -16.81 -43.18 -2.34
CA GLU A 268 -17.45 -42.03 -1.70
C GLU A 268 -16.44 -41.15 -0.95
N LEU A 269 -15.56 -41.74 -0.13
CA LEU A 269 -14.47 -41.06 0.57
C LEU A 269 -13.55 -40.33 -0.42
N SER A 270 -13.21 -40.95 -1.55
CA SER A 270 -12.36 -40.33 -2.57
C SER A 270 -13.04 -39.13 -3.24
N GLN A 271 -14.34 -39.22 -3.49
CA GLN A 271 -15.12 -38.11 -4.04
C GLN A 271 -15.21 -36.95 -3.04
N VAL A 272 -15.53 -37.24 -1.77
CA VAL A 272 -15.59 -36.22 -0.70
C VAL A 272 -14.25 -35.52 -0.51
N ARG A 273 -13.13 -36.27 -0.56
CA ARG A 273 -11.79 -35.67 -0.53
C ARG A 273 -11.58 -34.67 -1.66
N ARG A 274 -11.91 -35.06 -2.90
CA ARG A 274 -11.76 -34.19 -4.07
C ARG A 274 -12.58 -32.91 -3.92
N ASP A 275 -13.85 -33.06 -3.53
CA ASP A 275 -14.78 -31.94 -3.39
C ASP A 275 -14.31 -30.94 -2.33
N ILE A 276 -13.90 -31.43 -1.14
CA ILE A 276 -13.36 -30.57 -0.06
C ILE A 276 -12.06 -29.89 -0.49
N SER A 277 -11.21 -30.59 -1.23
CA SER A 277 -9.91 -30.04 -1.68
C SER A 277 -10.05 -28.97 -2.78
N GLN A 278 -11.16 -28.98 -3.53
CA GLN A 278 -11.45 -28.04 -4.60
C GLN A 278 -12.26 -26.82 -4.15
N PHE A 279 -12.61 -26.74 -2.85
CA PHE A 279 -13.38 -25.64 -2.30
C PHE A 279 -12.69 -24.28 -2.53
N ASN A 280 -13.48 -23.27 -2.93
CA ASN A 280 -13.05 -21.87 -3.03
C ASN A 280 -13.96 -21.00 -2.16
N PHE A 281 -13.39 -20.36 -1.13
CA PHE A 281 -14.11 -19.48 -0.20
C PHE A 281 -14.45 -18.11 -0.81
N GLU A 282 -13.93 -17.78 -2.00
CA GLU A 282 -14.20 -16.50 -2.66
C GLU A 282 -15.56 -16.50 -3.41
N ASP A 283 -15.91 -17.65 -4.02
CA ASP A 283 -17.01 -17.78 -5.00
C ASP A 283 -18.28 -18.42 -4.42
N ILE A 284 -18.59 -18.12 -3.16
CA ILE A 284 -19.75 -18.72 -2.51
C ILE A 284 -21.04 -18.02 -2.96
N ALA A 285 -21.88 -18.76 -3.65
CA ALA A 285 -23.32 -18.49 -3.73
C ALA A 285 -24.04 -19.23 -2.58
N LEU A 286 -25.19 -18.71 -2.12
CA LEU A 286 -26.04 -19.33 -1.07
C LEU A 286 -26.32 -20.83 -1.26
N THR A 287 -26.27 -21.32 -2.51
CA THR A 287 -26.43 -22.74 -2.86
C THR A 287 -25.20 -23.61 -2.58
N VAL A 288 -24.00 -23.02 -2.59
CA VAL A 288 -22.71 -23.69 -2.37
C VAL A 288 -22.51 -24.04 -0.89
N ASP A 289 -22.96 -23.16 0.02
CA ASP A 289 -22.90 -23.39 1.47
C ASP A 289 -23.70 -24.61 1.93
N ASN A 290 -24.93 -24.74 1.42
CA ASN A 290 -25.80 -25.86 1.75
C ASN A 290 -25.28 -27.21 1.25
N LEU A 291 -24.58 -27.22 0.11
CA LEU A 291 -23.98 -28.45 -0.46
C LEU A 291 -22.73 -28.90 0.31
N LEU A 292 -21.93 -27.96 0.83
CA LEU A 292 -20.69 -28.25 1.55
C LEU A 292 -20.93 -28.56 3.03
N LEU A 293 -21.69 -27.72 3.73
CA LEU A 293 -22.00 -27.88 5.17
C LEU A 293 -23.07 -28.93 5.41
N GLY A 294 -24.10 -29.03 4.56
CA GLY A 294 -25.18 -30.00 4.73
C GLY A 294 -24.89 -31.38 4.11
N GLY A 295 -23.87 -31.46 3.24
CA GLY A 295 -23.52 -32.68 2.49
C GLY A 295 -22.14 -33.22 2.84
N LYS A 296 -21.07 -32.58 2.36
CA LYS A 296 -19.74 -33.23 2.24
C LYS A 296 -19.00 -33.43 3.56
N PHE A 297 -18.98 -32.44 4.45
CA PHE A 297 -18.35 -32.59 5.78
C PHE A 297 -19.12 -33.58 6.64
N SER A 298 -20.46 -33.52 6.63
CA SER A 298 -21.31 -34.49 7.32
C SER A 298 -21.15 -35.91 6.77
N THR A 299 -21.06 -36.08 5.44
CA THR A 299 -20.74 -37.37 4.82
C THR A 299 -19.37 -37.88 5.27
N LEU A 300 -18.34 -37.03 5.31
CA LEU A 300 -17.01 -37.42 5.80
C LEU A 300 -17.07 -37.92 7.26
N ILE A 301 -17.75 -37.18 8.14
CA ILE A 301 -17.92 -37.57 9.55
C ILE A 301 -18.66 -38.91 9.66
N GLY A 302 -19.74 -39.10 8.89
CA GLY A 302 -20.51 -40.34 8.86
C GLY A 302 -19.69 -41.54 8.40
N LEU A 303 -18.94 -41.40 7.30
CA LEU A 303 -18.07 -42.45 6.78
C LEU A 303 -16.91 -42.77 7.74
N MET A 304 -16.36 -41.77 8.44
CA MET A 304 -15.38 -41.96 9.51
C MET A 304 -15.95 -42.74 10.70
N GLY A 305 -17.23 -42.54 11.03
CA GLY A 305 -17.95 -43.32 12.03
C GLY A 305 -18.08 -44.80 11.63
N ASN A 306 -18.50 -45.04 10.39
CA ASN A 306 -18.77 -46.40 9.89
C ASN A 306 -17.52 -47.28 9.78
N ALA A 307 -16.38 -46.71 9.38
CA ALA A 307 -15.14 -47.47 9.15
C ALA A 307 -14.60 -48.21 10.39
N PHE A 308 -15.01 -47.82 11.60
CA PHE A 308 -14.63 -48.50 12.85
C PHE A 308 -15.75 -49.37 13.43
N ALA A 309 -16.98 -49.24 12.92
CA ALA A 309 -18.09 -50.13 13.24
C ALA A 309 -18.08 -51.42 12.40
N GLY A 310 -17.49 -51.40 11.19
CA GLY A 310 -17.48 -52.52 10.24
C GLY A 310 -16.47 -53.65 10.51
N GLY A 311 -15.48 -53.42 11.39
CA GLY A 311 -14.42 -54.39 11.70
C GLY A 311 -13.04 -53.74 11.88
N MET A 312 -12.38 -53.91 13.02
CA MET A 312 -11.00 -53.49 13.26
C MET A 312 -10.04 -54.67 13.21
N SER A 313 -9.14 -54.73 12.24
CA SER A 313 -8.08 -55.75 12.24
C SER A 313 -6.95 -55.36 13.21
N ILE A 314 -6.79 -56.10 14.32
CA ILE A 314 -5.76 -55.86 15.32
C ILE A 314 -4.92 -57.13 15.54
N ALA A 315 -3.61 -56.96 15.70
CA ALA A 315 -2.72 -58.07 16.05
C ALA A 315 -2.89 -58.43 17.54
N ASP A 316 -3.20 -59.71 17.80
CA ASP A 316 -3.20 -60.30 19.14
C ASP A 316 -1.80 -60.28 19.78
N SER A 317 -1.70 -60.60 21.07
CA SER A 317 -0.43 -60.74 21.81
C SER A 317 0.54 -61.78 21.21
N ARG A 318 0.10 -62.58 20.23
CA ARG A 318 0.89 -63.58 19.50
C ARG A 318 1.23 -63.13 18.06
N GLY A 319 0.92 -61.89 17.71
CA GLY A 319 1.20 -61.29 16.40
C GLY A 319 0.24 -61.70 15.28
N ARG A 320 -0.90 -62.34 15.59
CA ARG A 320 -1.91 -62.72 14.61
C ARG A 320 -2.95 -61.62 14.48
N THR A 321 -3.09 -61.07 13.28
CA THR A 321 -4.13 -60.07 12.99
C THR A 321 -5.50 -60.75 12.87
N GLN A 322 -6.47 -60.26 13.65
CA GLN A 322 -7.86 -60.72 13.63
C GLN A 322 -8.80 -59.51 13.56
N ASP A 323 -9.92 -59.66 12.86
CA ASP A 323 -10.93 -58.63 12.75
C ASP A 323 -11.77 -58.55 14.03
N ILE A 324 -12.10 -57.35 14.47
CA ILE A 324 -12.84 -57.08 15.71
C ILE A 324 -14.14 -56.37 15.36
N VAL A 325 -15.26 -56.88 15.85
CA VAL A 325 -16.59 -56.27 15.70
C VAL A 325 -17.14 -55.88 17.06
N GLU A 326 -17.80 -54.73 17.15
CA GLU A 326 -18.57 -54.31 18.32
C GLU A 326 -20.04 -54.70 18.16
N LEU A 327 -20.61 -55.36 19.16
CA LEU A 327 -22.03 -55.70 19.27
C LEU A 327 -22.50 -55.41 20.69
N ASP A 328 -23.57 -54.62 20.82
CA ASP A 328 -24.17 -54.22 22.10
C ASP A 328 -23.14 -53.69 23.14
N GLY A 329 -22.14 -52.94 22.67
CA GLY A 329 -21.09 -52.37 23.52
C GLY A 329 -19.99 -53.35 23.94
N THR A 330 -19.99 -54.57 23.41
CA THR A 330 -18.94 -55.59 23.67
C THR A 330 -18.16 -55.90 22.40
N HIS A 331 -16.85 -56.12 22.52
CA HIS A 331 -15.97 -56.37 21.37
C HIS A 331 -15.69 -57.87 21.21
N TYR A 332 -15.73 -58.35 19.96
CA TYR A 332 -15.56 -59.74 19.59
C TYR A 332 -14.55 -59.90 18.45
N PHE A 333 -13.72 -60.93 18.50
CA PHE A 333 -13.01 -61.39 17.31
C PHE A 333 -14.01 -62.00 16.34
N ARG A 334 -13.94 -61.57 15.08
CA ARG A 334 -14.72 -62.10 13.96
C ARG A 334 -13.90 -63.14 13.21
N ASP A 335 -14.47 -64.32 13.04
CA ASP A 335 -13.91 -65.38 12.19
C ASP A 335 -14.89 -65.78 11.08
N ASP A 336 -14.48 -65.53 9.84
CA ASP A 336 -15.25 -65.76 8.63
C ASP A 336 -14.86 -67.08 7.91
N ARG A 337 -13.97 -67.91 8.49
CA ARG A 337 -13.43 -69.14 7.85
C ARG A 337 -14.43 -70.29 7.69
N GLY A 338 -15.72 -70.09 7.96
CA GLY A 338 -16.77 -71.11 7.88
C GLY A 338 -18.03 -70.65 7.14
N SER A 339 -19.06 -71.51 7.07
CA SER A 339 -20.36 -71.16 6.49
C SER A 339 -21.22 -70.22 7.36
N LYS A 340 -20.72 -69.86 8.55
CA LYS A 340 -21.32 -68.92 9.49
C LYS A 340 -20.21 -68.04 10.07
N ILE A 341 -20.53 -66.76 10.28
CA ILE A 341 -19.69 -65.82 11.02
C ILE A 341 -19.65 -66.28 12.48
N LYS A 342 -18.45 -66.46 13.03
CA LYS A 342 -18.24 -66.73 14.46
C LYS A 342 -17.72 -65.47 15.15
N LEU A 343 -18.21 -65.24 16.35
CA LEU A 343 -17.82 -64.14 17.22
C LEU A 343 -17.25 -64.74 18.51
N GLU A 344 -15.99 -64.45 18.80
CA GLU A 344 -15.29 -64.91 20.00
C GLU A 344 -15.03 -63.72 20.92
N ALA A 345 -15.34 -63.86 22.22
CA ALA A 345 -15.10 -62.79 23.18
C ALA A 345 -13.59 -62.49 23.28
N ILE A 346 -13.25 -61.21 23.42
CA ILE A 346 -11.87 -60.75 23.57
C ILE A 346 -11.54 -60.65 25.05
N ASP A 347 -10.70 -61.56 25.55
CA ASP A 347 -10.20 -61.54 26.93
C ASP A 347 -8.79 -60.90 27.04
N ASP A 348 -8.16 -60.57 25.90
CA ASP A 348 -6.82 -59.98 25.85
C ASP A 348 -6.88 -58.46 26.15
N GLU A 349 -6.48 -58.08 27.37
CA GLU A 349 -6.48 -56.68 27.84
C GLU A 349 -5.67 -55.74 26.93
N ASP A 350 -4.58 -56.23 26.31
CA ASP A 350 -3.78 -55.42 25.39
C ASP A 350 -4.53 -55.14 24.09
N VAL A 351 -5.30 -56.11 23.61
CA VAL A 351 -6.16 -55.93 22.42
C VAL A 351 -7.28 -54.97 22.73
N LEU A 352 -7.98 -55.13 23.87
CA LEU A 352 -9.05 -54.23 24.30
C LEU A 352 -8.55 -52.78 24.43
N ARG A 353 -7.41 -52.57 25.09
CA ARG A 353 -6.78 -51.24 25.19
C ARG A 353 -6.48 -50.62 23.82
N LYS A 354 -5.92 -51.39 22.88
CA LYS A 354 -5.66 -50.91 21.51
C LYS A 354 -6.94 -50.54 20.78
N VAL A 355 -8.02 -51.30 20.97
CA VAL A 355 -9.34 -50.97 20.41
C VAL A 355 -9.85 -49.64 20.98
N GLU A 356 -9.78 -49.46 22.30
CA GLU A 356 -10.22 -48.23 22.96
C GLU A 356 -9.41 -47.01 22.49
N GLU A 357 -8.09 -47.13 22.37
CA GLU A 357 -7.19 -46.09 21.86
C GLU A 357 -7.54 -45.70 20.42
N LEU A 358 -7.73 -46.67 19.52
CA LEU A 358 -8.11 -46.42 18.13
C LEU A 358 -9.50 -45.80 18.02
N SER A 359 -10.46 -46.27 18.82
CA SER A 359 -11.82 -45.75 18.84
C SER A 359 -11.87 -44.32 19.39
N LEU A 360 -11.08 -44.01 20.42
CA LEU A 360 -10.92 -42.65 20.93
C LEU A 360 -10.26 -41.75 19.88
N LYS A 361 -9.19 -42.23 19.22
CA LYS A 361 -8.51 -41.50 18.15
C LYS A 361 -9.47 -41.17 17.00
N ASN A 362 -10.25 -42.13 16.51
CA ASN A 362 -11.25 -41.90 15.46
C ASN A 362 -12.29 -40.86 15.89
N ARG A 363 -12.84 -40.99 17.10
CA ARG A 363 -13.80 -40.01 17.65
C ARG A 363 -13.21 -38.61 17.70
N GLN A 364 -11.94 -38.45 18.08
CA GLN A 364 -11.31 -37.13 18.10
C GLN A 364 -11.04 -36.56 16.70
N PHE A 365 -10.70 -37.39 15.71
CA PHE A 365 -10.64 -36.94 14.31
C PHE A 365 -12.03 -36.54 13.77
N GLN A 366 -13.10 -37.24 14.17
CA GLN A 366 -14.47 -36.82 13.83
C GLN A 366 -14.81 -35.48 14.48
N GLN A 367 -14.49 -35.30 15.77
CA GLN A 367 -14.67 -34.04 16.48
C GLN A 367 -13.90 -32.89 15.82
N TYR A 368 -12.66 -33.12 15.39
CA TYR A 368 -11.87 -32.16 14.61
C TYR A 368 -12.60 -31.70 13.35
N ILE A 369 -13.11 -32.63 12.53
CA ILE A 369 -13.87 -32.30 11.32
C ILE A 369 -15.18 -31.58 11.64
N SER A 370 -15.90 -31.98 12.70
CA SER A 370 -17.12 -31.31 13.15
C SER A 370 -16.87 -29.86 13.58
N ILE A 371 -15.77 -29.60 14.29
CA ILE A 371 -15.39 -28.24 14.70
C ILE A 371 -15.03 -27.40 13.46
N LEU A 372 -14.27 -27.94 12.51
CA LEU A 372 -13.98 -27.25 11.25
C LEU A 372 -15.27 -26.92 10.49
N GLN A 373 -16.20 -27.86 10.39
CA GLN A 373 -17.50 -27.66 9.75
C GLN A 373 -18.29 -26.54 10.43
N GLN A 374 -18.31 -26.51 11.76
CA GLN A 374 -18.99 -25.46 12.52
C GLN A 374 -18.37 -24.08 12.25
N PHE A 375 -17.05 -23.95 12.30
CA PHE A 375 -16.36 -22.69 12.04
C PHE A 375 -16.52 -22.23 10.60
N MET A 376 -16.42 -23.15 9.64
CA MET A 376 -16.70 -22.86 8.24
C MET A 376 -18.13 -22.34 8.09
N GLY A 377 -19.13 -22.96 8.72
CA GLY A 377 -20.52 -22.49 8.66
C GLY A 377 -20.74 -21.06 9.17
N GLN A 378 -20.08 -20.68 10.26
CA GLN A 378 -20.12 -19.31 10.78
C GLN A 378 -19.48 -18.31 9.80
N ASP A 379 -18.35 -18.69 9.20
CA ASP A 379 -17.61 -17.83 8.29
C ASP A 379 -18.35 -17.63 6.96
N LEU A 380 -19.04 -18.66 6.47
CA LEU A 380 -19.86 -18.61 5.27
C LEU A 380 -21.05 -17.64 5.42
N ASP A 381 -21.70 -17.60 6.59
CA ASP A 381 -22.75 -16.61 6.88
C ASP A 381 -22.22 -15.17 6.80
N LEU A 382 -21.04 -14.90 7.34
CA LEU A 382 -20.40 -13.58 7.23
C LEU A 382 -19.99 -13.26 5.79
N GLN A 383 -19.45 -14.22 5.06
CA GLN A 383 -19.09 -14.03 3.65
C GLN A 383 -20.32 -13.70 2.80
N ASN A 384 -21.47 -14.32 3.08
CA ASN A 384 -22.74 -13.97 2.43
C ASN A 384 -23.20 -12.56 2.76
N LYS A 385 -23.05 -12.11 4.01
CA LYS A 385 -23.35 -10.71 4.39
C LYS A 385 -22.44 -9.72 3.67
N ILE A 386 -21.15 -10.01 3.57
CA ILE A 386 -20.20 -9.23 2.76
C ILE A 386 -20.64 -9.20 1.28
N ASN A 387 -21.08 -10.34 0.73
CA ASN A 387 -21.62 -10.40 -0.63
C ASN A 387 -22.84 -9.49 -0.83
N GLN A 388 -23.77 -9.47 0.12
CA GLN A 388 -24.92 -8.57 0.10
C GLN A 388 -24.51 -7.11 0.19
N ASP A 389 -23.59 -6.78 1.10
CA ASP A 389 -23.05 -5.41 1.24
C ASP A 389 -22.38 -4.93 -0.06
N ILE A 390 -21.66 -5.79 -0.77
CA ILE A 390 -21.06 -5.44 -2.07
C ILE A 390 -22.11 -5.19 -3.17
N LEU A 391 -23.27 -5.85 -3.13
CA LEU A 391 -24.38 -5.51 -4.03
C LEU A 391 -24.95 -4.12 -3.71
N VAL A 392 -25.03 -3.78 -2.42
CA VAL A 392 -25.41 -2.42 -1.98
C VAL A 392 -24.36 -1.40 -2.45
N ALA A 393 -23.07 -1.73 -2.38
CA ALA A 393 -21.99 -0.88 -2.88
C ALA A 393 -22.15 -0.53 -4.36
N ARG A 394 -22.50 -1.53 -5.20
CA ARG A 394 -22.78 -1.32 -6.63
C ARG A 394 -23.98 -0.39 -6.85
N THR A 395 -25.04 -0.61 -6.08
CA THR A 395 -26.24 0.25 -6.14
C THR A 395 -25.90 1.70 -5.78
N LEU A 396 -25.05 1.92 -4.77
CA LEU A 396 -24.59 3.26 -4.39
C LEU A 396 -23.70 3.90 -5.45
N MET A 397 -22.88 3.13 -6.16
CA MET A 397 -22.12 3.66 -7.31
C MET A 397 -23.05 4.20 -8.40
N ASP A 398 -24.11 3.45 -8.73
CA ASP A 398 -25.11 3.89 -9.71
C ASP A 398 -25.87 5.15 -9.24
N GLU A 399 -26.24 5.22 -7.95
CA GLU A 399 -26.84 6.42 -7.36
C GLU A 399 -25.90 7.64 -7.46
N LEU A 400 -24.61 7.46 -7.17
CA LEU A 400 -23.59 8.51 -7.28
C LEU A 400 -23.36 8.96 -8.72
N GLU A 401 -23.33 8.03 -9.65
CA GLU A 401 -23.20 8.33 -11.08
C GLU A 401 -24.41 9.15 -11.57
N LYS A 402 -25.63 8.80 -11.13
CA LYS A 402 -26.82 9.59 -11.45
C LYS A 402 -26.70 11.04 -10.96
N VAL A 403 -26.22 11.25 -9.75
CA VAL A 403 -26.02 12.60 -9.18
C VAL A 403 -24.93 13.35 -9.95
N GLN A 404 -23.85 12.67 -10.35
CA GLN A 404 -22.84 13.28 -11.19
C GLN A 404 -23.41 13.77 -12.52
N TRP A 405 -24.24 12.97 -13.19
CA TRP A 405 -24.85 13.41 -14.44
C TRP A 405 -25.81 14.58 -14.22
N GLN A 406 -26.52 14.64 -13.10
CA GLN A 406 -27.31 15.84 -12.75
C GLN A 406 -26.46 17.10 -12.60
N LEU A 407 -25.19 16.98 -12.18
CA LEU A 407 -24.26 18.11 -12.10
C LEU A 407 -23.75 18.51 -13.49
N LEU A 408 -23.53 17.56 -14.40
CA LEU A 408 -22.89 17.80 -15.69
C LEU A 408 -23.86 18.12 -16.82
N ASP A 409 -25.03 17.50 -16.87
CA ASP A 409 -25.96 17.60 -18.02
C ASP A 409 -26.41 19.04 -18.32
N ASP A 410 -26.44 19.92 -17.31
CA ASP A 410 -26.80 21.34 -17.47
C ASP A 410 -25.58 22.26 -17.75
N ILE A 411 -24.36 21.71 -17.70
CA ILE A 411 -23.09 22.44 -17.87
C ILE A 411 -22.43 22.14 -19.23
N THR A 412 -22.55 20.91 -19.72
CA THR A 412 -21.85 20.45 -20.92
C THR A 412 -22.79 19.68 -21.84
N ASP A 413 -22.73 19.99 -23.14
CA ASP A 413 -23.43 19.24 -24.20
C ASP A 413 -22.64 18.00 -24.65
N ARG A 414 -21.46 17.77 -24.07
CA ARG A 414 -20.61 16.64 -24.45
C ARG A 414 -21.30 15.32 -24.12
N PRO A 415 -21.27 14.33 -25.02
CA PRO A 415 -21.94 13.06 -24.78
C PRO A 415 -21.26 12.31 -23.61
N ARG A 416 -22.06 11.73 -22.70
CA ARG A 416 -21.58 11.01 -21.49
C ARG A 416 -20.44 10.01 -21.74
N LYS A 417 -20.41 9.36 -22.91
CA LYS A 417 -19.33 8.45 -23.33
C LYS A 417 -17.93 9.07 -23.32
N GLU A 418 -17.82 10.39 -23.49
CA GLU A 418 -16.54 11.11 -23.45
C GLU A 418 -15.98 11.26 -22.03
N PHE A 419 -16.84 11.06 -21.03
CA PHE A 419 -16.48 11.06 -19.61
C PHE A 419 -16.28 9.65 -19.07
N ILE A 420 -16.31 8.62 -19.92
CA ILE A 420 -16.13 7.22 -19.54
C ILE A 420 -14.90 6.66 -20.25
N VAL A 421 -13.93 6.17 -19.46
CA VAL A 421 -12.71 5.49 -19.94
C VAL A 421 -12.62 4.16 -19.21
N ASP A 422 -12.43 3.06 -19.94
CA ASP A 422 -12.33 1.70 -19.38
C ASP A 422 -13.49 1.31 -18.45
N ASN A 423 -14.73 1.67 -18.83
CA ASN A 423 -15.95 1.50 -18.02
C ASN A 423 -15.92 2.25 -16.68
N THR A 424 -15.10 3.29 -16.58
CA THR A 424 -14.99 4.12 -15.38
C THR A 424 -15.12 5.59 -15.70
N ILE A 425 -15.69 6.34 -14.75
CA ILE A 425 -15.81 7.79 -14.88
C ILE A 425 -14.43 8.45 -14.88
N ASN A 426 -14.18 9.28 -15.88
CA ASN A 426 -13.04 10.18 -15.96
C ASN A 426 -13.39 11.50 -15.25
N TYR A 427 -13.02 11.57 -13.98
CA TYR A 427 -13.25 12.76 -13.16
C TYR A 427 -12.44 13.96 -13.65
N THR A 428 -11.24 13.77 -14.22
CA THR A 428 -10.47 14.86 -14.85
C THR A 428 -11.27 15.53 -15.97
N ALA A 429 -11.83 14.74 -16.89
CA ALA A 429 -12.70 15.29 -17.95
C ALA A 429 -13.94 15.99 -17.39
N SER A 430 -14.51 15.47 -16.30
CA SER A 430 -15.67 16.07 -15.62
C SER A 430 -15.33 17.42 -14.98
N TYR A 431 -14.16 17.52 -14.32
CA TYR A 431 -13.65 18.78 -13.79
C TYR A 431 -13.36 19.77 -14.91
N ASP A 432 -12.74 19.33 -15.99
CA ASP A 432 -12.44 20.17 -17.15
C ASP A 432 -13.71 20.75 -17.77
N ALA A 433 -14.78 19.96 -17.88
CA ALA A 433 -16.07 20.44 -18.37
C ALA A 433 -16.66 21.54 -17.45
N ILE A 434 -16.67 21.34 -16.12
CA ILE A 434 -17.05 22.41 -15.18
C ILE A 434 -16.10 23.61 -15.28
N VAL A 435 -14.84 23.37 -15.66
CA VAL A 435 -13.87 24.45 -15.74
C VAL A 435 -14.04 25.31 -16.99
N GLN A 436 -14.31 24.68 -18.12
CA GLN A 436 -14.27 25.31 -19.43
C GLN A 436 -15.66 25.68 -19.96
N GLU A 437 -16.69 24.93 -19.56
CA GLU A 437 -18.01 24.98 -20.17
C GLU A 437 -19.07 25.60 -19.22
N PHE A 438 -18.71 25.84 -17.96
CA PHE A 438 -19.61 26.54 -17.03
C PHE A 438 -19.96 27.94 -17.58
N PRO A 439 -21.24 28.24 -17.82
CA PRO A 439 -21.63 29.40 -18.61
C PRO A 439 -21.13 30.73 -18.05
N ASP A 440 -20.41 31.50 -18.86
CA ASP A 440 -19.86 32.79 -18.48
C ASP A 440 -20.95 33.78 -18.06
N LEU A 441 -20.73 34.60 -17.03
CA LEU A 441 -21.77 35.52 -16.51
C LEU A 441 -22.26 36.59 -17.51
N ASN A 442 -21.49 36.86 -18.57
CA ASN A 442 -21.92 37.72 -19.67
C ASN A 442 -22.83 36.97 -20.68
N ALA A 443 -22.82 35.63 -20.64
CA ALA A 443 -23.63 34.73 -21.45
C ALA A 443 -24.79 34.08 -20.65
N ALA A 444 -24.67 33.98 -19.32
CA ALA A 444 -25.66 33.41 -18.42
C ALA A 444 -26.66 34.48 -17.92
N SER A 445 -27.97 34.18 -17.98
CA SER A 445 -28.99 35.00 -17.32
C SER A 445 -28.95 34.80 -15.79
N LEU A 446 -29.48 35.75 -15.03
CA LEU A 446 -29.72 35.55 -13.59
C LEU A 446 -30.60 34.32 -13.36
N ASP A 447 -31.56 34.05 -14.26
CA ASP A 447 -32.42 32.87 -14.22
C ASP A 447 -31.63 31.55 -14.34
N PHE A 448 -30.55 31.52 -15.13
CA PHE A 448 -29.68 30.35 -15.22
C PHE A 448 -28.99 30.08 -13.87
N LEU A 449 -28.42 31.11 -13.24
CA LEU A 449 -27.78 30.96 -11.93
C LEU A 449 -28.79 30.50 -10.86
N ASP A 450 -30.01 31.04 -10.87
CA ASP A 450 -31.08 30.63 -9.97
C ASP A 450 -31.45 29.14 -10.17
N GLN A 451 -31.56 28.68 -11.42
CA GLN A 451 -31.82 27.27 -11.73
C GLN A 451 -30.69 26.36 -11.27
N GLN A 452 -29.43 26.73 -11.50
CA GLN A 452 -28.28 25.96 -11.05
C GLN A 452 -28.15 25.92 -9.52
N GLU A 453 -28.57 26.97 -8.81
CA GLU A 453 -28.64 26.94 -7.35
C GLU A 453 -29.70 25.97 -6.83
N VAL A 454 -30.89 25.93 -7.45
CA VAL A 454 -31.93 24.94 -7.10
C VAL A 454 -31.42 23.53 -7.39
N ARG A 455 -30.78 23.31 -8.55
CA ARG A 455 -30.15 22.02 -8.90
C ARG A 455 -29.14 21.60 -7.84
N MET A 456 -28.26 22.52 -7.44
CA MET A 456 -27.25 22.27 -6.42
C MET A 456 -27.87 21.92 -5.06
N GLN A 457 -29.00 22.54 -4.68
CA GLN A 457 -29.74 22.17 -3.48
C GLN A 457 -30.30 20.74 -3.56
N THR A 458 -30.87 20.34 -4.70
CA THR A 458 -31.32 18.97 -4.95
C THR A 458 -30.17 17.98 -4.85
N VAL A 459 -29.06 18.24 -5.55
CA VAL A 459 -27.85 17.40 -5.53
C VAL A 459 -27.33 17.24 -4.10
N ARG A 460 -27.23 18.32 -3.33
CA ARG A 460 -26.79 18.25 -1.92
C ARG A 460 -27.72 17.42 -1.05
N SER A 461 -29.02 17.46 -1.29
CA SER A 461 -29.99 16.61 -0.59
C SER A 461 -29.77 15.13 -0.95
N GLU A 462 -29.65 14.81 -2.24
CA GLU A 462 -29.41 13.44 -2.70
C GLU A 462 -28.06 12.91 -2.18
N LEU A 463 -26.99 13.71 -2.23
CA LEU A 463 -25.67 13.35 -1.69
C LEU A 463 -25.69 13.14 -0.17
N ARG A 464 -26.52 13.88 0.56
CA ARG A 464 -26.67 13.68 2.01
C ARG A 464 -27.25 12.30 2.30
N ASP A 465 -28.28 11.90 1.56
CA ASP A 465 -28.91 10.58 1.71
C ASP A 465 -27.94 9.46 1.31
N ILE A 466 -27.26 9.63 0.17
CA ILE A 466 -26.21 8.71 -0.29
C ILE A 466 -25.11 8.58 0.76
N ARG A 467 -24.65 9.69 1.35
CA ARG A 467 -23.64 9.68 2.41
C ARG A 467 -24.09 8.85 3.61
N THR A 468 -25.34 8.97 4.03
CA THR A 468 -25.88 8.16 5.13
C THR A 468 -25.87 6.67 4.81
N LYS A 469 -26.31 6.29 3.59
CA LYS A 469 -26.26 4.89 3.14
C LYS A 469 -24.82 4.37 3.03
N TYR A 470 -23.92 5.19 2.47
CA TYR A 470 -22.49 4.92 2.33
C TYR A 470 -21.83 4.67 3.69
N GLN A 471 -22.02 5.55 4.67
CA GLN A 471 -21.44 5.37 6.00
C GLN A 471 -21.98 4.12 6.72
N ARG A 472 -23.27 3.82 6.57
CA ARG A 472 -23.85 2.57 7.09
C ARG A 472 -23.23 1.34 6.42
N LEU A 473 -23.09 1.35 5.09
CA LEU A 473 -22.47 0.27 4.33
C LEU A 473 -21.03 0.02 4.79
N LEU A 474 -20.21 1.08 4.88
CA LEU A 474 -18.83 0.95 5.34
C LEU A 474 -18.73 0.41 6.76
N GLY A 475 -19.61 0.86 7.65
CA GLY A 475 -19.67 0.36 9.03
C GLY A 475 -19.98 -1.14 9.07
N ASN A 476 -20.99 -1.57 8.31
CA ASN A 476 -21.35 -2.99 8.19
C ASN A 476 -20.18 -3.83 7.64
N LEU A 477 -19.60 -3.40 6.51
CA LEU A 477 -18.46 -4.09 5.90
C LEU A 477 -17.30 -4.21 6.87
N LYS A 478 -16.94 -3.14 7.57
CA LYS A 478 -15.89 -3.17 8.57
C LYS A 478 -16.19 -4.20 9.67
N THR A 479 -17.40 -4.17 10.24
CA THR A 479 -17.79 -5.14 11.27
C THR A 479 -17.75 -6.57 10.75
N HIS A 480 -18.24 -6.82 9.52
CA HIS A 480 -18.22 -8.16 8.94
C HIS A 480 -16.78 -8.65 8.68
N TYR A 481 -15.91 -7.80 8.15
CA TYR A 481 -14.51 -8.14 7.92
C TYR A 481 -13.71 -8.32 9.22
N ASP A 482 -13.92 -7.46 10.23
CA ASP A 482 -13.30 -7.59 11.56
C ASP A 482 -13.70 -8.91 12.21
N ASN A 483 -15.00 -9.23 12.22
CA ASN A 483 -15.48 -10.50 12.75
C ASN A 483 -14.85 -11.68 12.01
N LEU A 484 -14.85 -11.63 10.68
CA LEU A 484 -14.39 -12.74 9.85
C LEU A 484 -12.88 -12.96 9.96
N TYR A 485 -12.06 -11.91 9.93
CA TYR A 485 -10.61 -12.01 9.79
C TYR A 485 -9.80 -11.63 11.03
N GLN A 486 -10.44 -11.10 12.08
CA GLN A 486 -9.78 -10.79 13.34
C GLN A 486 -10.40 -11.54 14.51
N ASP A 487 -11.68 -11.29 14.79
CA ASP A 487 -12.29 -11.71 16.07
C ASP A 487 -12.53 -13.22 16.09
N TYR A 488 -13.14 -13.78 15.03
CA TYR A 488 -13.31 -15.23 14.93
C TYR A 488 -11.98 -16.00 14.92
N PRO A 489 -10.95 -15.64 14.12
CA PRO A 489 -9.64 -16.28 14.21
C PRO A 489 -9.03 -16.21 15.62
N GLN A 490 -9.20 -15.09 16.32
CA GLN A 490 -8.69 -14.91 17.68
C GLN A 490 -9.40 -15.83 18.68
N ASP A 491 -10.72 -15.90 18.62
CA ASP A 491 -11.55 -16.75 19.49
C ASP A 491 -11.31 -18.25 19.27
N ARG A 492 -10.83 -18.62 18.08
CA ARG A 492 -10.58 -20.01 17.67
C ARG A 492 -9.15 -20.47 17.89
N LEU A 493 -8.28 -19.63 18.45
CA LEU A 493 -6.97 -20.07 18.90
C LEU A 493 -7.14 -21.16 19.96
N ALA A 494 -6.32 -22.21 19.86
CA ALA A 494 -6.36 -23.38 20.73
C ALA A 494 -7.69 -24.17 20.71
N ALA A 495 -8.52 -24.02 19.66
CA ALA A 495 -9.79 -24.74 19.51
C ALA A 495 -9.66 -26.27 19.60
N PHE A 496 -8.48 -26.82 19.29
CA PHE A 496 -8.20 -28.26 19.31
C PHE A 496 -7.41 -28.73 20.53
N GLN A 497 -7.12 -27.86 21.51
CA GLN A 497 -6.28 -28.21 22.66
C GLN A 497 -6.88 -29.31 23.54
N SER A 498 -8.21 -29.48 23.54
CA SER A 498 -8.90 -30.55 24.29
C SER A 498 -8.85 -31.92 23.60
N LEU A 499 -8.38 -32.00 22.35
CA LEU A 499 -8.35 -33.22 21.54
C LEU A 499 -6.97 -33.92 21.65
N ASN A 500 -6.70 -34.48 22.84
CA ASN A 500 -5.38 -34.99 23.24
C ASN A 500 -4.80 -36.18 22.45
N GLN A 501 -5.61 -36.86 21.62
CA GLN A 501 -5.20 -37.96 20.73
C GLN A 501 -4.90 -37.46 19.30
N LEU A 502 -5.14 -36.19 19.01
CA LEU A 502 -4.68 -35.58 17.77
C LEU A 502 -3.19 -35.25 17.85
N PRO A 503 -2.44 -35.41 16.75
CA PRO A 503 -1.09 -34.87 16.65
C PRO A 503 -1.04 -33.38 17.00
N VAL A 504 -0.10 -32.99 17.87
CA VAL A 504 0.09 -31.59 18.32
C VAL A 504 0.31 -30.65 17.13
N SER A 505 0.99 -31.12 16.08
CA SER A 505 1.27 -30.37 14.85
C SER A 505 0.01 -29.90 14.11
N LEU A 506 -1.12 -30.62 14.22
CA LEU A 506 -2.41 -30.18 13.65
C LEU A 506 -2.92 -28.92 14.36
N GLY A 507 -2.89 -28.92 15.69
CA GLY A 507 -3.31 -27.77 16.51
C GLY A 507 -2.38 -26.56 16.33
N GLU A 508 -1.07 -26.80 16.24
CA GLU A 508 -0.08 -25.76 15.95
C GLU A 508 -0.28 -25.13 14.57
N SER A 509 -0.48 -25.96 13.54
CA SER A 509 -0.72 -25.49 12.17
C SER A 509 -2.01 -24.67 12.06
N TRP A 510 -3.08 -25.10 12.74
CA TRP A 510 -4.32 -24.32 12.85
C TRP A 510 -4.09 -22.94 13.48
N ASN A 511 -3.44 -22.92 14.64
CA ASN A 511 -3.16 -21.68 15.37
C ASN A 511 -2.29 -20.73 14.55
N GLU A 512 -1.30 -21.25 13.84
CA GLU A 512 -0.44 -20.45 12.96
C GLU A 512 -1.23 -19.86 11.79
N ASN A 513 -2.11 -20.65 11.16
CA ASN A 513 -3.00 -20.14 10.12
C ASN A 513 -3.91 -19.01 10.64
N GLN A 514 -4.51 -19.15 11.84
CA GLN A 514 -5.34 -18.10 12.44
C GLN A 514 -4.53 -16.81 12.68
N ARG A 515 -3.31 -16.92 13.22
CA ARG A 515 -2.42 -15.75 13.41
C ARG A 515 -2.04 -15.09 12.11
N GLN A 516 -1.76 -15.88 11.08
CA GLN A 516 -1.42 -15.35 9.76
C GLN A 516 -2.59 -14.58 9.15
N ILE A 517 -3.82 -15.08 9.27
CA ILE A 517 -5.04 -14.38 8.83
C ILE A 517 -5.16 -13.02 9.55
N ILE A 518 -5.04 -13.02 10.88
CA ILE A 518 -5.12 -11.79 11.69
C ILE A 518 -4.05 -10.79 11.27
N SER A 519 -2.79 -11.24 11.13
CA SER A 519 -1.68 -10.37 10.75
C SER A 519 -1.90 -9.76 9.38
N ARG A 520 -2.26 -10.57 8.37
CA ARG A 520 -2.50 -10.06 7.02
C ARG A 520 -3.68 -9.10 6.96
N TYR A 521 -4.73 -9.33 7.73
CA TYR A 521 -5.87 -8.42 7.78
C TYR A 521 -5.49 -7.08 8.42
N LYS A 522 -4.74 -7.11 9.52
CA LYS A 522 -4.27 -5.88 10.20
C LYS A 522 -3.38 -5.01 9.31
N ASP A 523 -2.57 -5.64 8.46
CA ASP A 523 -1.68 -4.96 7.52
C ASP A 523 -2.36 -4.65 6.17
N SER A 524 -3.65 -5.00 6.01
CA SER A 524 -4.33 -4.90 4.71
C SER A 524 -4.67 -3.45 4.32
N SER A 525 -4.56 -3.16 3.02
CA SER A 525 -5.04 -1.90 2.45
C SER A 525 -6.57 -1.75 2.58
N LEU A 526 -7.32 -2.86 2.56
CA LEU A 526 -8.75 -2.94 2.82
C LEU A 526 -9.11 -2.36 4.19
N LEU A 527 -8.47 -2.84 5.26
CA LEU A 527 -8.74 -2.35 6.62
C LEU A 527 -8.37 -0.87 6.75
N ASN A 528 -7.21 -0.48 6.20
CA ASN A 528 -6.77 0.92 6.21
C ASN A 528 -7.76 1.83 5.47
N MET A 529 -8.22 1.43 4.29
CA MET A 529 -9.23 2.14 3.52
C MET A 529 -10.54 2.27 4.31
N LEU A 530 -11.05 1.18 4.89
CA LEU A 530 -12.29 1.20 5.68
C LEU A 530 -12.17 2.14 6.89
N ASN A 531 -11.04 2.10 7.60
CA ASN A 531 -10.76 2.99 8.73
C ASN A 531 -10.72 4.46 8.30
N SER A 532 -10.01 4.78 7.20
CA SER A 532 -9.92 6.14 6.68
C SER A 532 -11.28 6.66 6.20
N ALA A 533 -12.06 5.83 5.48
CA ALA A 533 -13.35 6.24 4.95
C ALA A 533 -14.44 6.44 6.02
N LEU A 534 -14.32 5.74 7.16
CA LEU A 534 -15.21 5.90 8.32
C LEU A 534 -14.80 7.04 9.26
N SER A 535 -13.50 7.35 9.36
CA SER A 535 -13.02 8.46 10.20
C SER A 535 -13.33 9.84 9.62
N GLY A 536 -13.75 9.90 8.35
CA GLY A 536 -14.14 11.14 7.68
C GLY A 536 -12.98 12.08 7.37
N GLN A 537 -11.75 11.54 7.33
CA GLN A 537 -10.55 12.26 6.89
C GLN A 537 -10.44 12.31 5.36
#